data_AF-A0A2I0QG10-F1
#
_entry.id   AF-A0A2I0QG10-F1
#
_cell.length_a   1.000
_cell.length_b   1.000
_cell.length_c   1.000
_cell.angle_alpha   90.00
_cell.angle_beta   90.00
_cell.angle_gamma   90.00
#
_symmetry.space_group_name_H-M   'P 1'
#
loop_
_entity.id
_entity.type
_entity.pdbx_description
1 polymer ?
#
loop_
_entity_poly.entity_id
_entity_poly.type
_entity_poly.pdbx_seq_one_letter_code
_entity_poly.pdbx_strand_id
1 'polypeptide(L)'
;MAEELYDAPLGCCILEGPDYSEVMLNKYAPDVLKEAQKTKAEHSGMHGFSTIADICKALNPITGALWLRALEMSKLGRKMASLLAGKHPHVNSFVPGGIGKTLTASDLEQYADMLSKHVSFSKEFISIFDDLLNFMGKFYGETGNREAIFLSAGCYEGLADYNAKYADMGKWGEKRAVTPGVFADGKIITNDLIEINLGVREYVNHSYYEDWVGWKGYGKRSAGK
;
A
#
# COMPACT_ATOMS: atom_id res chain seq x y z
N MET A 1 -8.15 1.49 6.52
CA MET A 1 -8.77 2.00 5.27
C MET A 1 -8.31 3.41 4.93
N ALA A 2 -8.36 4.39 5.85
CA ALA A 2 -7.86 5.75 5.53
C ALA A 2 -6.35 5.80 5.25
N GLU A 3 -5.57 4.93 5.89
CA GLU A 3 -4.12 4.77 5.66
C GLU A 3 -3.85 4.34 4.20
N GLU A 4 -4.49 3.25 3.76
CA GLU A 4 -4.32 2.69 2.43
C GLU A 4 -4.80 3.65 1.33
N LEU A 5 -5.88 4.40 1.59
CA LEU A 5 -6.44 5.38 0.65
C LEU A 5 -5.52 6.59 0.41
N TYR A 6 -4.69 6.98 1.39
CA TYR A 6 -3.72 8.05 1.17
C TYR A 6 -2.40 7.51 0.64
N ASP A 7 -1.98 6.32 1.08
CA ASP A 7 -0.64 5.80 0.80
C ASP A 7 -0.51 5.31 -0.65
N ALA A 8 -1.58 4.73 -1.23
CA ALA A 8 -1.60 4.33 -2.63
C ALA A 8 -1.32 5.49 -3.62
N PRO A 9 -2.05 6.63 -3.59
CA PRO A 9 -1.73 7.75 -4.46
C PRO A 9 -0.38 8.41 -4.14
N LEU A 10 0.06 8.37 -2.88
CA LEU A 10 1.38 8.85 -2.49
C LEU A 10 2.48 8.01 -3.15
N GLY A 11 2.43 6.69 -3.00
CA GLY A 11 3.39 5.77 -3.62
C GLY A 11 3.37 5.89 -5.15
N CYS A 12 2.22 5.62 -5.75
CA CYS A 12 2.13 5.47 -7.20
C CYS A 12 2.30 6.79 -7.97
N CYS A 13 1.78 7.93 -7.49
CA CYS A 13 1.87 9.19 -8.25
C CYS A 13 2.99 10.12 -7.80
N ILE A 14 3.34 10.14 -6.51
CA ILE A 14 4.28 11.13 -5.97
C ILE A 14 5.70 10.59 -5.89
N LEU A 15 5.87 9.30 -5.57
CA LEU A 15 7.17 8.66 -5.40
C LEU A 15 7.60 7.89 -6.65
N GLU A 16 6.79 6.94 -7.11
CA GLU A 16 7.13 6.01 -8.20
C GLU A 16 6.76 6.58 -9.58
N GLY A 17 5.57 7.19 -9.70
CA GLY A 17 5.05 7.78 -10.93
C GLY A 17 6.02 8.75 -11.64
N PRO A 18 6.80 9.59 -10.93
CA PRO A 18 7.82 10.43 -11.55
C PRO A 18 8.84 9.69 -12.42
N ASP A 19 9.13 8.42 -12.16
CA ASP A 19 10.06 7.63 -13.00
C ASP A 19 9.51 7.46 -14.43
N TYR A 20 8.18 7.50 -14.58
CA TYR A 20 7.45 7.46 -15.85
C TYR A 20 7.05 8.85 -16.38
N SER A 21 7.52 9.92 -15.74
CA SER A 21 7.15 11.28 -16.12
C SER A 21 7.76 11.69 -17.47
N GLU A 22 7.13 12.65 -18.14
CA GLU A 22 7.63 13.20 -19.41
C GLU A 22 9.08 13.71 -19.27
N VAL A 23 9.40 14.39 -18.17
CA VAL A 23 10.76 14.89 -17.90
C VAL A 23 11.78 13.75 -17.80
N MET A 24 11.44 12.67 -17.10
CA MET A 24 12.34 11.53 -16.91
C MET A 24 12.49 10.70 -18.19
N LEU A 25 11.38 10.40 -18.87
CA LEU A 25 11.42 9.66 -20.13
C LEU A 25 12.14 10.46 -21.22
N ASN A 26 11.94 11.77 -21.32
CA ASN A 26 12.66 12.58 -22.29
C ASN A 26 14.18 12.53 -22.10
N LYS A 27 14.63 12.40 -20.83
CA LYS A 27 16.06 12.35 -20.49
C LYS A 27 16.67 10.96 -20.69
N TYR A 28 15.97 9.90 -20.26
CA TYR A 28 16.56 8.56 -20.15
C TYR A 28 15.98 7.54 -21.13
N ALA A 29 14.76 7.77 -21.66
CA ALA A 29 14.07 6.85 -22.56
C ALA A 29 13.26 7.60 -23.65
N PRO A 30 13.91 8.47 -24.46
CA PRO A 30 13.19 9.35 -25.39
C PRO A 30 12.40 8.58 -26.46
N ASP A 31 12.81 7.36 -26.81
CA ASP A 31 12.08 6.52 -27.77
C ASP A 31 10.77 5.97 -27.18
N VAL A 32 10.74 5.68 -25.87
CA VAL A 32 9.50 5.33 -25.15
C VAL A 32 8.55 6.53 -25.15
N LEU A 33 9.05 7.74 -24.88
CA LEU A 33 8.23 8.96 -24.91
C LEU A 33 7.64 9.23 -26.30
N LYS A 34 8.43 9.04 -27.38
CA LYS A 34 7.93 9.21 -28.75
C LYS A 34 6.80 8.24 -29.09
N GLU A 35 6.85 7.01 -28.57
CA GLU A 35 5.77 6.03 -28.76
C GLU A 35 4.55 6.38 -27.89
N ALA A 36 4.77 6.87 -26.67
CA ALA A 36 3.71 7.34 -25.77
C ALA A 36 2.91 8.50 -26.39
N GLN A 37 3.57 9.39 -27.14
CA GLN A 37 2.93 10.50 -27.86
C GLN A 37 1.98 10.06 -28.97
N LYS A 38 2.17 8.85 -29.51
CA LYS A 38 1.33 8.28 -30.58
C LYS A 38 0.29 7.30 -30.04
N THR A 39 0.45 6.85 -28.81
CA THR A 39 -0.41 5.84 -28.19
C THR A 39 -1.58 6.51 -27.49
N LYS A 40 -2.80 6.18 -27.92
CA LYS A 40 -4.04 6.62 -27.26
C LYS A 40 -4.20 5.90 -25.92
N ALA A 41 -4.74 6.61 -24.93
CA ALA A 41 -5.15 6.04 -23.66
C ALA A 41 -6.51 5.33 -23.85
N GLU A 42 -6.57 4.03 -23.59
CA GLU A 42 -7.75 3.18 -23.79
C GLU A 42 -8.93 3.68 -22.95
N HIS A 43 -8.64 4.10 -21.73
CA HIS A 43 -9.61 4.55 -20.75
C HIS A 43 -9.76 6.09 -20.71
N SER A 44 -9.37 6.79 -21.78
CA SER A 44 -9.46 8.26 -21.91
C SER A 44 -10.83 8.84 -21.52
N GLY A 45 -11.94 8.12 -21.77
CA GLY A 45 -13.29 8.55 -21.37
C GLY A 45 -13.53 8.56 -19.85
N MET A 46 -12.74 7.83 -19.06
CA MET A 46 -12.84 7.77 -17.60
C MET A 46 -11.98 8.82 -16.89
N HIS A 47 -10.79 9.10 -17.43
CA HIS A 47 -9.81 9.98 -16.76
C HIS A 47 -9.39 11.23 -17.55
N GLY A 48 -9.85 11.41 -18.79
CA GLY A 48 -9.68 12.65 -19.57
C GLY A 48 -8.34 12.81 -20.31
N PHE A 49 -7.31 12.04 -19.99
CA PHE A 49 -6.06 12.00 -20.76
C PHE A 49 -6.27 11.33 -22.13
N SER A 50 -5.82 11.96 -23.22
CA SER A 50 -6.04 11.46 -24.58
C SER A 50 -4.98 10.44 -25.01
N THR A 51 -3.74 10.65 -24.57
CA THR A 51 -2.58 9.83 -24.90
C THR A 51 -1.82 9.40 -23.65
N ILE A 52 -0.96 8.39 -23.79
CA ILE A 52 -0.05 7.99 -22.70
C ILE A 52 0.93 9.12 -22.36
N ALA A 53 1.37 9.91 -23.34
CA ALA A 53 2.22 11.07 -23.09
C ALA A 53 1.53 12.13 -22.20
N ASP A 54 0.21 12.30 -22.30
CA ASP A 54 -0.54 13.20 -21.42
C ASP A 54 -0.48 12.72 -19.96
N ILE A 55 -0.55 11.39 -19.73
CA ILE A 55 -0.39 10.78 -18.41
C ILE A 55 1.04 11.01 -17.90
N CYS A 56 2.06 10.73 -18.72
CA CYS A 56 3.47 10.97 -18.37
C CYS A 56 3.72 12.44 -17.99
N LYS A 57 3.13 13.38 -18.73
CA LYS A 57 3.21 14.82 -18.41
C LYS A 57 2.49 15.16 -17.11
N ALA A 58 1.33 14.54 -16.86
CA ALA A 58 0.57 14.71 -15.63
C ALA A 58 1.30 14.16 -14.38
N LEU A 59 2.27 13.26 -14.57
CA LEU A 59 3.15 12.73 -13.53
C LEU A 59 4.44 13.55 -13.30
N ASN A 60 4.66 14.64 -14.06
CA ASN A 60 5.81 15.52 -13.82
C ASN A 60 5.79 16.03 -12.36
N PRO A 61 6.90 15.91 -11.61
CA PRO A 61 6.95 16.37 -10.22
C PRO A 61 6.56 17.83 -10.07
N ILE A 62 5.76 18.13 -9.04
CA ILE A 62 5.34 19.48 -8.60
C ILE A 62 4.40 20.20 -9.59
N THR A 63 4.51 19.95 -10.89
CA THR A 63 3.78 20.69 -11.94
C THR A 63 2.70 19.85 -12.64
N GLY A 64 2.83 18.52 -12.61
CA GLY A 64 1.89 17.60 -13.23
C GLY A 64 0.55 17.55 -12.50
N ALA A 65 -0.54 17.57 -13.27
CA ALA A 65 -1.90 17.60 -12.71
C ALA A 65 -2.24 16.36 -11.87
N LEU A 66 -1.79 15.17 -12.29
CA LEU A 66 -2.01 13.92 -11.56
C LEU A 66 -1.16 13.87 -10.29
N TRP A 67 0.09 14.34 -10.36
CA TRP A 67 0.97 14.48 -9.19
C TRP A 67 0.34 15.39 -8.12
N LEU A 68 -0.15 16.56 -8.54
CA LEU A 68 -0.80 17.53 -7.63
C LEU A 68 -2.12 16.98 -7.06
N ARG A 69 -2.93 16.33 -7.87
CA ARG A 69 -4.18 15.69 -7.42
C ARG A 69 -3.91 14.58 -6.41
N ALA A 70 -2.89 13.76 -6.62
CA ALA A 70 -2.47 12.75 -5.66
C ALA A 70 -2.00 13.36 -4.34
N LEU A 71 -1.36 14.54 -4.35
CA LEU A 71 -0.97 15.26 -3.14
C LEU A 71 -2.20 15.72 -2.35
N GLU A 72 -3.22 16.24 -3.03
CA GLU A 72 -4.50 16.61 -2.42
C GLU A 72 -5.21 15.40 -1.81
N MET A 73 -5.27 14.28 -2.55
CA MET A 73 -5.89 13.05 -2.06
C MET A 73 -5.14 12.44 -0.88
N SER A 74 -3.81 12.50 -0.90
CA SER A 74 -2.96 12.08 0.22
C SER A 74 -3.26 12.92 1.48
N LYS A 75 -3.38 14.24 1.33
CA LYS A 75 -3.78 15.13 2.43
C LYS A 75 -5.18 14.80 2.95
N LEU A 76 -6.13 14.51 2.05
CA LEU A 76 -7.50 14.16 2.40
C LEU A 76 -7.57 12.85 3.21
N GLY A 77 -6.85 11.81 2.79
CA GLY A 77 -6.81 10.54 3.52
C GLY A 77 -6.19 10.68 4.92
N ARG A 78 -5.14 11.49 5.07
CA ARG A 78 -4.57 11.81 6.40
C ARG A 78 -5.54 12.60 7.29
N LYS A 79 -6.39 13.45 6.70
CA LYS A 79 -7.48 14.12 7.42
C LYS A 79 -8.54 13.12 7.88
N MET A 80 -8.90 12.13 7.06
CA MET A 80 -9.80 11.03 7.45
C MET A 80 -9.22 10.22 8.60
N ALA A 81 -7.93 9.88 8.55
CA ALA A 81 -7.25 9.19 9.64
C ALA A 81 -7.29 10.05 10.92
N SER A 82 -6.89 11.32 10.84
CA SER A 82 -6.88 12.23 11.99
C SER A 82 -8.26 12.43 12.63
N LEU A 83 -9.33 12.40 11.84
CA LEU A 83 -10.70 12.56 12.33
C LEU A 83 -11.09 11.48 13.34
N LEU A 84 -10.75 10.22 13.07
CA LEU A 84 -11.05 9.07 13.94
C LEU A 84 -9.93 8.81 14.96
N ALA A 85 -8.70 9.11 14.56
CA ALA A 85 -7.49 8.67 15.24
C ALA A 85 -6.80 9.77 16.08
N GLY A 86 -7.36 10.98 16.07
CA GLY A 86 -6.92 12.18 16.78
C GLY A 86 -5.85 13.00 16.04
N LYS A 87 -4.85 12.34 15.46
CA LYS A 87 -3.81 12.98 14.64
C LYS A 87 -3.17 12.03 13.63
N HIS A 88 -2.42 12.59 12.69
CA HIS A 88 -1.57 11.87 11.76
C HIS A 88 -0.29 12.68 11.45
N PRO A 89 0.92 12.09 11.43
CA PRO A 89 1.22 10.69 11.72
C PRO A 89 1.17 10.36 13.23
N HIS A 90 1.22 9.06 13.53
CA HIS A 90 1.13 8.48 14.88
C HIS A 90 -0.18 8.83 15.59
N VAL A 91 -1.18 8.00 15.33
CA VAL A 91 -2.50 8.03 15.96
C VAL A 91 -2.42 7.91 17.48
N ASN A 92 -3.36 8.51 18.22
CA ASN A 92 -3.36 8.51 19.69
C ASN A 92 -4.68 8.05 20.32
N SER A 93 -5.72 7.82 19.53
CA SER A 93 -7.01 7.36 20.06
C SER A 93 -7.10 5.84 20.23
N PHE A 94 -6.19 5.06 19.67
CA PHE A 94 -6.20 3.60 19.85
C PHE A 94 -5.65 3.21 21.21
N VAL A 95 -6.37 2.35 21.92
CA VAL A 95 -5.99 1.77 23.21
C VAL A 95 -6.17 0.25 23.17
N PRO A 96 -5.44 -0.52 23.97
CA PRO A 96 -5.74 -1.95 24.12
C PRO A 96 -7.22 -2.14 24.49
N GLY A 97 -7.96 -2.85 23.63
CA GLY A 97 -9.39 -3.07 23.80
C GLY A 97 -10.32 -2.11 23.04
N GLY A 98 -9.81 -1.12 22.29
CA GLY A 98 -10.64 -0.33 21.39
C GLY A 98 -10.11 1.05 21.00
N ILE A 99 -11.03 2.01 20.87
CA ILE A 99 -10.77 3.40 20.49
C ILE A 99 -11.31 4.31 21.60
N GLY A 100 -10.47 5.24 22.08
CA GLY A 100 -10.79 6.19 23.14
C GLY A 100 -11.50 7.46 22.66
N LYS A 101 -11.64 7.67 21.34
CA LYS A 101 -12.44 8.77 20.78
C LYS A 101 -13.92 8.36 20.76
N THR A 102 -14.77 9.17 21.38
CA THR A 102 -16.23 9.11 21.18
C THR A 102 -16.58 9.68 19.81
N LEU A 103 -17.24 8.89 18.96
CA LEU A 103 -17.70 9.31 17.64
C LEU A 103 -19.05 10.01 17.72
N THR A 104 -19.19 11.10 16.97
CA THR A 104 -20.46 11.82 16.77
C THR A 104 -21.03 11.55 15.38
N ALA A 105 -22.32 11.81 15.18
CA ALA A 105 -22.93 11.76 13.84
C ALA A 105 -22.18 12.65 12.83
N SER A 106 -21.76 13.85 13.25
CA SER A 106 -20.99 14.77 12.41
C SER A 106 -19.59 14.28 12.06
N ASP A 107 -18.95 13.44 12.89
CA ASP A 107 -17.69 12.77 12.50
C ASP A 107 -17.96 11.78 11.35
N LEU A 108 -19.05 11.01 11.44
CA LEU A 108 -19.39 10.02 10.42
C LEU A 108 -19.76 10.67 9.08
N GLU A 109 -20.53 11.76 9.12
CA GLU A 109 -20.87 12.55 7.91
C GLU A 109 -19.62 13.11 7.22
N GLN A 110 -18.70 13.70 7.99
CA GLN A 110 -17.43 14.19 7.45
C GLN A 110 -16.58 13.08 6.86
N TYR A 111 -16.54 11.91 7.52
CA TYR A 111 -15.81 10.75 7.00
C TYR A 111 -16.44 10.26 5.68
N ALA A 112 -17.76 10.18 5.61
CA ALA A 112 -18.48 9.74 4.42
C ALA A 112 -18.28 10.68 3.21
N ASP A 113 -18.30 12.00 3.42
CA ASP A 113 -18.00 12.99 2.37
C ASP A 113 -16.57 12.81 1.82
N MET A 114 -15.58 12.67 2.70
CA MET A 114 -14.20 12.45 2.29
C MET A 114 -13.99 11.10 1.59
N LEU A 115 -14.67 10.04 2.08
CA LEU A 115 -14.63 8.72 1.46
C LEU A 115 -15.23 8.74 0.05
N SER A 116 -16.33 9.45 -0.17
CA SER A 116 -16.95 9.58 -1.49
C SER A 116 -15.98 10.18 -2.53
N LYS A 117 -15.21 11.19 -2.12
CA LYS A 117 -14.15 11.80 -2.95
C LYS A 117 -13.06 10.79 -3.31
N HIS A 118 -12.62 9.99 -2.34
CA HIS A 118 -11.65 8.90 -2.56
C HIS A 118 -12.19 7.80 -3.48
N VAL A 119 -13.45 7.41 -3.35
CA VAL A 119 -14.08 6.43 -4.24
C VAL A 119 -14.13 6.94 -5.67
N SER A 120 -14.48 8.22 -5.88
CA SER A 120 -14.46 8.84 -7.21
C SER A 120 -13.05 8.84 -7.79
N PHE A 121 -12.08 9.32 -7.01
CA PHE A 121 -10.68 9.37 -7.44
C PHE A 121 -10.12 7.97 -7.75
N SER A 122 -10.46 6.95 -6.97
CA SER A 122 -9.96 5.58 -7.16
C SER A 122 -10.36 5.00 -8.51
N LYS A 123 -11.57 5.30 -9.00
CA LYS A 123 -12.04 4.84 -10.32
C LYS A 123 -11.22 5.44 -11.46
N GLU A 124 -10.87 6.72 -11.35
CA GLU A 124 -10.01 7.39 -12.31
C GLU A 124 -8.57 6.89 -12.19
N PHE A 125 -8.05 6.82 -10.96
CA PHE A 125 -6.69 6.40 -10.64
C PHE A 125 -6.36 5.01 -11.18
N ILE A 126 -7.22 4.02 -10.92
CA ILE A 126 -7.02 2.64 -11.42
C ILE A 126 -6.94 2.65 -12.95
N SER A 127 -7.89 3.32 -13.61
CA SER A 127 -7.94 3.37 -15.08
C SER A 127 -6.71 4.06 -15.69
N ILE A 128 -6.20 5.12 -15.05
CA ILE A 128 -4.97 5.82 -15.48
C ILE A 128 -3.77 4.88 -15.40
N PHE A 129 -3.62 4.17 -14.28
CA PHE A 129 -2.48 3.28 -14.08
C PHE A 129 -2.58 2.01 -14.91
N ASP A 130 -3.77 1.50 -15.21
CA ASP A 130 -3.94 0.42 -16.18
C ASP A 130 -3.42 0.84 -17.55
N ASP A 131 -3.81 2.01 -18.05
CA ASP A 131 -3.32 2.55 -19.34
C ASP A 131 -1.80 2.73 -19.34
N LEU A 132 -1.25 3.32 -18.28
CA LEU A 132 0.18 3.55 -18.15
C LEU A 132 0.96 2.24 -18.07
N LEU A 133 0.58 1.32 -17.19
CA LEU A 133 1.32 0.08 -16.93
C LEU A 133 1.20 -0.90 -18.10
N ASN A 134 0.04 -0.99 -18.75
CA ASN A 134 -0.11 -1.79 -19.98
C ASN A 134 0.78 -1.26 -21.12
N PHE A 135 0.95 0.06 -21.22
CA PHE A 135 1.91 0.64 -22.16
C PHE A 135 3.36 0.35 -21.75
N MET A 136 3.73 0.59 -20.49
CA MET A 136 5.08 0.41 -19.99
C MET A 136 5.54 -1.06 -20.02
N GLY A 137 4.61 -2.01 -19.85
CA GLY A 137 4.88 -3.44 -19.92
C GLY A 137 5.53 -3.89 -21.24
N LYS A 138 5.29 -3.17 -22.34
CA LYS A 138 5.95 -3.42 -23.65
C LYS A 138 7.47 -3.19 -23.62
N PHE A 139 7.93 -2.34 -22.71
CA PHE A 139 9.34 -1.94 -22.61
C PHE A 139 10.02 -2.54 -21.38
N TYR A 140 9.26 -2.71 -20.28
CA TYR A 140 9.79 -3.03 -18.96
C TYR A 140 9.12 -4.23 -18.30
N GLY A 141 8.35 -5.05 -19.04
CA GLY A 141 7.59 -6.17 -18.47
C GLY A 141 8.42 -7.21 -17.72
N GLU A 142 9.70 -7.38 -18.08
CA GLU A 142 10.63 -8.29 -17.41
C GLU A 142 11.49 -7.59 -16.34
N THR A 143 11.38 -6.28 -16.20
CA THR A 143 12.19 -5.51 -15.25
C THR A 143 11.79 -5.86 -13.82
N GLY A 144 12.76 -6.34 -13.04
CA GLY A 144 12.51 -6.74 -11.66
C GLY A 144 11.77 -8.07 -11.52
N ASN A 145 11.59 -8.81 -12.62
CA ASN A 145 11.00 -10.15 -12.58
C ASN A 145 11.82 -11.08 -11.67
N ARG A 146 11.12 -11.79 -10.78
CA ARG A 146 11.67 -12.74 -9.82
C ARG A 146 10.68 -13.87 -9.64
N GLU A 147 11.17 -14.97 -9.10
CA GLU A 147 10.32 -16.08 -8.67
C GLU A 147 9.18 -15.55 -7.77
N ALA A 148 7.95 -15.99 -8.08
CA ALA A 148 6.75 -15.56 -7.39
C ALA A 148 6.66 -16.20 -6.00
N ILE A 149 7.24 -15.52 -5.01
CA ILE A 149 7.16 -15.86 -3.59
C ILE A 149 6.50 -14.69 -2.87
N PHE A 150 5.24 -14.88 -2.47
CA PHE A 150 4.43 -13.84 -1.82
C PHE A 150 3.94 -14.28 -0.46
N LEU A 151 3.88 -13.34 0.47
CA LEU A 151 3.32 -13.54 1.80
C LEU A 151 2.40 -12.37 2.13
N SER A 152 1.21 -12.69 2.62
CA SER A 152 0.29 -11.74 3.22
C SER A 152 -0.19 -12.31 4.56
N ALA A 153 -0.12 -11.51 5.61
CA ALA A 153 -0.80 -11.84 6.86
C ALA A 153 -2.32 -11.58 6.76
N GLY A 154 -2.83 -11.05 5.64
CA GLY A 154 -4.21 -10.63 5.52
C GLY A 154 -4.51 -9.34 6.29
N CYS A 155 -5.68 -8.76 6.03
CA CYS A 155 -6.11 -7.50 6.65
C CYS A 155 -7.64 -7.42 6.73
N TYR A 156 -8.13 -6.56 7.62
CA TYR A 156 -9.54 -6.30 7.93
C TYR A 156 -10.26 -7.49 8.55
N GLU A 157 -10.32 -7.48 9.88
CA GLU A 157 -10.98 -8.52 10.66
C GLU A 157 -12.49 -8.59 10.40
N GLY A 158 -13.03 -9.81 10.35
CA GLY A 158 -14.47 -10.04 10.39
C GLY A 158 -15.02 -9.73 11.78
N LEU A 159 -15.93 -8.74 11.88
CA LEU A 159 -16.48 -8.30 13.17
C LEU A 159 -17.23 -9.40 13.94
N ALA A 160 -17.78 -10.40 13.25
CA ALA A 160 -18.49 -11.52 13.85
C ALA A 160 -17.57 -12.67 14.28
N ASP A 161 -16.33 -12.70 13.81
CA ASP A 161 -15.44 -13.85 13.88
C ASP A 161 -14.21 -13.61 14.74
N TYR A 162 -13.69 -12.37 14.74
CA TYR A 162 -12.48 -12.02 15.44
C TYR A 162 -12.68 -12.00 16.95
N ASN A 163 -11.91 -12.82 17.66
CA ASN A 163 -11.99 -12.96 19.11
C ASN A 163 -10.65 -12.74 19.85
N ALA A 164 -9.60 -12.35 19.12
CA ALA A 164 -8.24 -12.14 19.64
C ALA A 164 -7.60 -13.33 20.37
N LYS A 165 -8.15 -14.55 20.24
CA LYS A 165 -7.57 -15.76 20.82
C LYS A 165 -6.62 -16.41 19.82
N TYR A 166 -5.38 -16.66 20.25
CA TYR A 166 -4.38 -17.34 19.44
C TYR A 166 -4.83 -18.74 18.99
N ALA A 167 -5.49 -19.49 19.87
CA ALA A 167 -5.98 -20.84 19.57
C ALA A 167 -6.99 -20.87 18.41
N ASP A 168 -7.67 -19.75 18.14
CA ASP A 168 -8.65 -19.61 17.07
C ASP A 168 -8.08 -18.84 15.86
N MET A 169 -6.78 -18.49 15.87
CA MET A 169 -6.18 -17.55 14.93
C MET A 169 -6.25 -17.95 13.46
N GLY A 170 -6.06 -19.23 13.15
CA GLY A 170 -6.30 -19.72 11.78
C GLY A 170 -7.74 -19.45 11.34
N LYS A 171 -8.73 -19.77 12.20
CA LYS A 171 -10.16 -19.69 11.85
C LYS A 171 -10.66 -18.27 11.63
N TRP A 172 -10.32 -17.33 12.52
CA TRP A 172 -10.74 -15.94 12.31
C TRP A 172 -9.87 -15.24 11.26
N GLY A 173 -8.61 -15.64 11.11
CA GLY A 173 -7.69 -15.11 10.10
C GLY A 173 -8.17 -15.37 8.68
N GLU A 174 -8.62 -16.58 8.38
CA GLU A 174 -9.17 -16.96 7.07
C GLU A 174 -10.38 -16.12 6.65
N LYS A 175 -11.11 -15.56 7.62
CA LYS A 175 -12.32 -14.74 7.41
C LYS A 175 -12.03 -13.25 7.28
N ARG A 176 -10.76 -12.84 7.29
CA ARG A 176 -10.36 -11.47 6.97
C ARG A 176 -10.80 -11.11 5.55
N ALA A 177 -11.20 -9.86 5.33
CA ALA A 177 -11.63 -9.41 4.00
C ALA A 177 -10.49 -9.45 2.97
N VAL A 178 -9.24 -9.27 3.42
CA VAL A 178 -8.05 -9.68 2.70
C VAL A 178 -7.52 -10.93 3.36
N THR A 179 -7.64 -12.07 2.69
CA THR A 179 -7.27 -13.38 3.22
C THR A 179 -5.75 -13.49 3.39
N PRO A 180 -5.25 -14.03 4.52
CA PRO A 180 -3.85 -14.41 4.67
C PRO A 180 -3.42 -15.48 3.66
N GLY A 181 -2.15 -15.52 3.33
CA GLY A 181 -1.62 -16.55 2.43
C GLY A 181 -0.13 -16.50 2.22
N VAL A 182 0.46 -17.68 2.00
CA VAL A 182 1.80 -17.85 1.44
C VAL A 182 1.65 -18.48 0.06
N PHE A 183 2.21 -17.84 -0.95
CA PHE A 183 2.24 -18.33 -2.32
C PHE A 183 3.69 -18.60 -2.71
N ALA A 184 3.97 -19.81 -3.18
CA ALA A 184 5.26 -20.24 -3.72
C ALA A 184 5.03 -21.42 -4.67
N ASP A 185 5.98 -21.69 -5.57
CA ASP A 185 5.90 -22.81 -6.54
C ASP A 185 4.59 -22.84 -7.35
N GLY A 186 4.02 -21.67 -7.65
CA GLY A 186 2.78 -21.57 -8.43
C GLY A 186 1.49 -21.93 -7.68
N LYS A 187 1.52 -22.10 -6.36
CA LYS A 187 0.36 -22.47 -5.55
C LYS A 187 0.30 -21.75 -4.21
N ILE A 188 -0.90 -21.70 -3.62
CA ILE A 188 -1.07 -21.29 -2.22
C ILE A 188 -0.60 -22.45 -1.34
N ILE A 189 0.43 -22.19 -0.54
CA ILE A 189 1.04 -23.15 0.39
C ILE A 189 0.18 -23.30 1.65
N THR A 190 -0.23 -22.18 2.23
CA THR A 190 -1.09 -22.12 3.41
C THR A 190 -1.80 -20.78 3.48
N ASN A 191 -2.97 -20.76 4.11
CA ASN A 191 -3.72 -19.59 4.54
C ASN A 191 -3.92 -19.57 6.07
N ASP A 192 -3.34 -20.53 6.81
CA ASP A 192 -3.45 -20.57 8.27
C ASP A 192 -2.44 -19.60 8.90
N LEU A 193 -2.95 -18.57 9.59
CA LEU A 193 -2.13 -17.60 10.31
C LEU A 193 -1.22 -18.23 11.38
N ILE A 194 -1.60 -19.34 11.99
CA ILE A 194 -0.75 -20.03 12.98
C ILE A 194 0.46 -20.64 12.28
N GLU A 195 0.25 -21.30 11.13
CA GLU A 195 1.36 -21.86 10.34
C GLU A 195 2.28 -20.76 9.82
N ILE A 196 1.72 -19.67 9.32
CA ILE A 196 2.48 -18.49 8.87
C ILE A 196 3.33 -17.95 10.02
N ASN A 197 2.73 -17.72 11.20
CA ASN A 197 3.43 -17.22 12.39
C ASN A 197 4.57 -18.16 12.83
N LEU A 198 4.33 -19.46 12.87
CA LEU A 198 5.34 -20.45 13.24
C LEU A 198 6.45 -20.62 12.19
N GLY A 199 6.20 -20.20 10.94
CA GLY A 199 7.15 -20.23 9.83
C GLY A 199 8.14 -19.08 9.80
N VAL A 200 7.89 -17.96 10.50
CA VAL A 200 8.77 -16.78 10.45
C VAL A 200 10.11 -17.05 11.13
N ARG A 201 11.21 -16.71 10.47
CA ARG A 201 12.58 -16.76 11.01
C ARG A 201 13.29 -15.45 10.68
N GLU A 202 14.08 -14.97 11.63
CA GLU A 202 14.95 -13.80 11.47
C GLU A 202 16.41 -14.25 11.51
N TYR A 203 17.23 -13.67 10.64
CA TYR A 203 18.66 -13.97 10.51
C TYR A 203 19.45 -12.66 10.52
N VAL A 204 20.63 -12.65 11.17
CA VAL A 204 21.46 -11.43 11.36
C VAL A 204 22.78 -11.45 10.60
N ASN A 205 22.99 -12.46 9.74
CA ASN A 205 24.26 -12.68 9.03
C ASN A 205 24.77 -11.46 8.26
N HIS A 206 23.86 -10.64 7.75
CA HIS A 206 24.16 -9.40 7.03
C HIS A 206 23.45 -8.20 7.69
N SER A 207 23.58 -8.09 9.02
CA SER A 207 22.97 -7.02 9.80
C SER A 207 23.88 -6.57 10.95
N TYR A 208 23.67 -5.36 11.46
CA TYR A 208 24.43 -4.80 12.59
C TYR A 208 23.93 -5.30 13.95
N TYR A 209 23.63 -6.60 14.07
CA TYR A 209 23.14 -7.24 15.29
C TYR A 209 23.98 -8.48 15.62
N GLU A 210 24.15 -8.74 16.91
CA GLU A 210 24.71 -9.99 17.39
C GLU A 210 23.64 -11.08 17.39
N ASP A 211 24.05 -12.33 17.14
CA ASP A 211 23.15 -13.49 17.23
C ASP A 211 22.65 -13.69 18.67
N TRP A 212 21.38 -14.04 18.82
CA TRP A 212 20.72 -14.31 20.09
C TRP A 212 20.73 -15.81 20.46
N VAL A 213 21.32 -16.68 19.64
CA VAL A 213 21.53 -18.10 20.02
C VAL A 213 22.40 -18.17 21.29
N GLY A 214 21.77 -18.57 22.40
CA GLY A 214 22.41 -18.61 23.72
C GLY A 214 22.19 -17.37 24.59
N TRP A 215 21.41 -16.39 24.14
CA TRP A 215 21.01 -15.23 24.94
C TRP A 215 20.17 -15.66 26.15
N LYS A 216 20.61 -15.28 27.36
CA LYS A 216 19.97 -15.66 28.64
C LYS A 216 19.15 -14.53 29.28
N GLY A 217 18.75 -13.53 28.49
CA GLY A 217 18.02 -12.36 28.98
C GLY A 217 18.90 -11.30 29.67
N TYR A 218 18.37 -10.09 29.83
CA TYR A 218 18.98 -9.04 30.64
C TYR A 218 18.77 -9.35 32.14
N GLY A 219 19.62 -10.20 32.73
CA GLY A 219 19.48 -10.55 34.15
C GLY A 219 20.53 -11.46 34.79
N LYS A 220 21.54 -11.95 34.06
CA LYS A 220 22.66 -12.67 34.67
C LYS A 220 24.00 -12.06 34.25
N ARG A 221 24.34 -10.91 34.86
CA ARG A 221 25.76 -10.67 35.18
C ARG A 221 26.16 -11.79 36.12
N SER A 222 27.17 -12.54 35.75
CA SER A 222 27.84 -13.52 36.59
C SER A 222 28.14 -12.91 37.96
N ALA A 223 27.38 -13.30 38.99
CA ALA A 223 27.89 -13.22 40.35
C ALA A 223 29.05 -14.22 40.43
N GLY A 224 30.27 -13.71 40.48
CA GLY A 224 31.46 -14.52 40.66
C GLY A 224 32.71 -13.88 40.07
N LYS A 225 33.39 -13.05 40.87
CA LYS A 225 34.49 -13.50 41.74
C LYS A 225 34.46 -12.70 43.03
#